data_AF-T0PB37-F1
#
_entry.id   AF-T0PB37-F1
#
_cell.length_a   1.000
_cell.length_b   1.000
_cell.length_c   1.000
_cell.angle_alpha   90.00
_cell.angle_beta   90.00
_cell.angle_gamma   90.00
#
_symmetry.space_group_name_H-M   'P 1'
#
loop_
_entity.id
_entity.type
_entity.pdbx_description
1 polymer ?
#
loop_
_entity_poly.entity_id
_entity_poly.type
_entity_poly.pdbx_seq_one_letter_code
_entity_poly.pdbx_strand_id
1 'polypeptide(L)' 'MKQLMMILVCALGLVACSSQYIMSTKDGKMITTDSKPKLDESTGMYRYYDAEGREVMIKQDDVTQIMER' A
#
# COMPACT_ATOMS: atom_id res chain seq x y z
N MET A 1 -23.35 -9.22 31.70
CA MET A 1 -23.37 -10.41 30.81
C MET A 1 -23.52 -10.01 29.33
N LYS A 2 -24.59 -9.31 28.91
CA LYS A 2 -24.82 -8.93 27.49
C LYS A 2 -23.81 -7.95 26.89
N GLN A 3 -23.32 -6.99 27.70
CA GLN A 3 -22.36 -5.96 27.25
C GLN A 3 -20.95 -6.50 26.99
N LEU A 4 -20.56 -7.58 27.69
CA LEU A 4 -19.26 -8.25 27.48
C LEU A 4 -19.20 -8.99 26.13
N MET A 5 -20.35 -9.44 25.62
CA MET A 5 -20.44 -10.16 24.36
C MET A 5 -20.21 -9.25 23.14
N MET A 6 -20.65 -7.98 23.21
CA MET A 6 -20.44 -7.03 22.10
C MET A 6 -18.98 -6.59 21.96
N ILE A 7 -18.24 -6.49 23.08
CA ILE A 7 -16.83 -6.12 23.07
C ILE A 7 -15.96 -7.21 22.42
N LEU A 8 -16.32 -8.49 22.61
CA LEU A 8 -15.58 -9.62 22.05
C LEU A 8 -15.72 -9.73 20.52
N VAL A 9 -16.87 -9.33 19.95
CA VAL A 9 -17.11 -9.38 18.51
C VAL A 9 -16.37 -8.27 17.76
N CYS A 10 -16.18 -7.09 18.36
CA CYS A 10 -15.36 -6.03 17.77
C CYS A 10 -13.86 -6.37 17.77
N ALA A 11 -13.38 -7.21 18.69
CA ALA A 11 -11.97 -7.57 18.80
C ALA A 11 -11.46 -8.51 17.68
N LEU A 12 -12.36 -9.20 16.96
CA LEU A 12 -12.00 -10.21 15.95
C LEU A 12 -12.16 -9.74 14.50
N GLY A 13 -12.66 -8.52 14.27
CA GLY A 13 -13.08 -8.05 12.94
C GLY A 13 -12.04 -7.26 12.14
N LEU A 14 -10.86 -6.96 12.69
CA LEU A 14 -9.86 -6.11 12.03
C LEU A 14 -8.80 -6.96 11.30
N VAL A 15 -9.23 -7.89 10.45
CA VAL A 15 -8.35 -8.38 9.38
C VAL A 15 -8.41 -7.35 8.26
N ALA A 16 -7.61 -6.29 8.39
CA ALA A 16 -7.34 -5.39 7.27
C ALA A 16 -6.57 -6.19 6.23
N CYS A 17 -7.28 -6.77 5.25
CA CYS A 17 -6.66 -7.31 4.05
C CYS A 17 -6.00 -6.16 3.29
N SER A 18 -4.76 -5.85 3.64
CA SER A 18 -3.90 -4.98 2.85
C SER A 18 -3.47 -5.77 1.62
N SER A 19 -3.90 -5.35 0.43
CA SER A 19 -3.35 -5.89 -0.81
C SER A 19 -1.90 -5.44 -0.95
N GLN A 20 -0.99 -6.38 -1.21
CA GLN A 20 0.39 -6.05 -1.53
C GLN A 20 0.50 -5.66 -3.00
N TYR A 21 1.31 -4.65 -3.28
CA TYR A 21 1.59 -4.19 -4.63
C TYR A 21 3.09 -4.27 -4.90
N ILE A 22 3.41 -4.63 -6.14
CA ILE A 22 4.77 -4.67 -6.66
C ILE A 22 4.86 -3.66 -7.80
N MET A 23 5.77 -2.71 -7.68
CA MET A 23 6.11 -1.76 -8.74
C MET A 23 7.42 -2.18 -9.39
N SER A 24 7.40 -2.38 -10.69
CA SER A 24 8.60 -2.57 -11.50
C SER A 24 9.06 -1.21 -12.02
N THR A 25 10.36 -0.93 -11.92
CA THR A 25 10.96 0.32 -12.39
C THR A 25 11.77 0.09 -13.67
N LYS A 26 12.03 1.16 -14.42
CA LYS A 26 12.83 1.13 -15.65
C LYS A 26 14.27 0.65 -15.42
N ASP A 27 14.83 0.91 -14.24
CA ASP A 27 16.17 0.44 -13.85
C ASP A 27 16.19 -1.02 -13.37
N GLY A 28 15.06 -1.73 -13.46
CA GLY A 28 14.95 -3.16 -13.14
C GLY A 28 14.73 -3.47 -11.65
N LYS A 29 14.50 -2.46 -10.82
CA LYS A 29 14.13 -2.69 -9.41
C LYS A 29 12.66 -3.11 -9.30
N MET A 30 12.39 -3.92 -8.28
CA MET A 30 11.05 -4.26 -7.86
C MET A 30 10.84 -3.70 -6.46
N ILE A 31 9.83 -2.85 -6.31
CA ILE A 31 9.50 -2.17 -5.06
C ILE A 31 8.19 -2.75 -4.55
N THR A 32 8.19 -3.28 -3.33
CA THR A 32 6.98 -3.79 -2.68
C THR A 32 6.40 -2.73 -1.74
N THR A 33 5.08 -2.57 -1.77
CA THR A 33 4.32 -1.68 -0.87
C THR A 33 3.04 -2.37 -0.44
N ASP A 34 2.66 -2.25 0.83
CA ASP A 34 1.42 -2.84 1.36
C ASP A 34 0.17 -2.01 0.98
N SER A 35 0.34 -0.93 0.24
CA SER A 35 -0.75 -0.06 -0.20
C SER A 35 -0.58 0.35 -1.65
N LYS A 36 -1.71 0.57 -2.32
CA LYS A 36 -1.74 0.96 -3.73
C LYS A 36 -1.01 2.30 -3.92
N PRO A 37 0.02 2.38 -4.78
CA PRO A 37 0.67 3.63 -5.12
C PRO A 37 -0.32 4.64 -5.69
N LYS A 38 -0.26 5.89 -5.23
CA LYS A 38 -1.16 6.97 -5.69
C LYS A 38 -0.39 7.92 -6.58
N LEU A 39 -0.86 8.12 -7.81
CA LEU A 39 -0.32 9.15 -8.69
C LEU A 39 -0.77 10.53 -8.21
N ASP A 40 0.18 11.43 -8.08
CA ASP A 40 -0.07 12.85 -8.01
C ASP A 40 0.02 13.46 -9.42
N GLU A 41 -1.14 13.76 -10.01
CA GLU A 41 -1.21 14.34 -11.36
C GLU A 41 -0.60 15.74 -11.44
N SER A 42 -0.47 16.46 -10.32
CA SER A 42 0.14 17.80 -10.31
C SER A 42 1.66 17.75 -10.39
N THR A 43 2.28 16.70 -9.86
CA THR A 43 3.75 16.55 -9.81
C THR A 43 4.28 15.45 -10.72
N GLY A 44 3.43 14.56 -11.22
CA GLY A 44 3.84 13.38 -12.00
C GLY A 44 4.54 12.31 -11.15
N MET A 45 4.30 12.29 -9.83
CA MET A 45 4.97 11.40 -8.88
C MET A 45 3.98 10.36 -8.31
N TYR A 46 4.37 9.10 -8.28
CA TYR A 46 3.71 8.09 -7.45
C TYR A 46 4.17 8.24 -6.00
N ARG A 47 3.21 8.36 -5.08
CA ARG A 47 3.39 8.21 -3.63
C ARG A 47 3.09 6.78 -3.21
N TYR A 48 3.97 6.20 -2.41
CA TYR A 48 3.79 4.88 -1.82
C TYR A 48 4.47 4.82 -0.46
N TYR A 49 4.20 3.76 0.31
CA TYR A 49 4.87 3.52 1.58
C TYR A 49 5.92 2.42 1.42
N ASP A 50 7.14 2.68 1.88
CA ASP A 50 8.19 1.65 1.92
C ASP A 50 7.93 0.63 3.05
N ALA A 51 8.79 -0.39 3.16
CA ALA A 51 8.68 -1.43 4.18
C ALA A 51 8.84 -0.90 5.62
N GLU A 52 9.39 0.31 5.80
CA GLU A 52 9.50 0.98 7.10
C GLU A 52 8.27 1.87 7.39
N GLY A 53 7.29 1.91 6.49
CA GLY A 53 6.10 2.75 6.61
C GLY A 53 6.38 4.23 6.34
N ARG A 54 7.49 4.57 5.68
CA ARG A 54 7.79 5.95 5.28
C ARG A 54 7.14 6.24 3.93
N GLU A 55 6.58 7.43 3.79
CA GLU A 55 6.10 7.91 2.50
C GLU A 55 7.29 8.22 1.59
N VAL A 56 7.29 7.62 0.41
CA VAL A 56 8.32 7.76 -0.62
C VAL A 56 7.64 8.18 -1.93
N MET A 57 8.40 8.89 -2.77
CA MET A 57 7.95 9.32 -4.09
C MET A 57 8.87 8.77 -5.19
N ILE A 58 8.26 8.31 -6.28
CA ILE A 58 8.95 7.90 -7.51
C ILE A 58 8.27 8.56 -8.71
N LYS A 59 9.03 8.94 -9.74
CA LYS A 59 8.44 9.51 -10.96
C LYS A 59 7.56 8.47 -11.65
N GLN A 60 6.42 8.90 -12.17
CA GLN A 60 5.55 8.05 -13.00
C GLN A 60 6.34 7.44 -14.16
N ASP A 61 7.19 8.25 -14.80
CA ASP A 61 8.03 7.82 -15.91
C ASP A 61 9.04 6.74 -15.53
N ASP A 62 9.42 6.60 -14.27
CA ASP A 62 10.38 5.58 -13.84
C ASP A 62 9.71 4.24 -13.55
N VAL A 63 8.37 4.19 -13.50
CA VAL A 63 7.58 2.97 -13.24
C VAL A 63 7.12 2.36 -14.57
N THR A 64 7.43 1.08 -14.76
CA THR A 64 7.03 0.32 -15.97
C THR A 64 5.75 -0.46 -15.75
N GLN A 65 5.54 -0.98 -14.54
CA GLN A 65 4.38 -1.78 -14.21
C GLN A 65 4.04 -1.69 -12.73
N ILE A 66 2.75 -1.74 -12.41
CA ILE A 66 2.25 -1.91 -11.05
C ILE A 66 1.35 -3.14 -11.06
N MET A 67 1.67 -4.13 -10.21
CA MET A 67 0.93 -5.37 -10.07
C MET A 67 0.39 -5.49 -8.65
N GLU A 68 -0.87 -5.90 -8.52
CA GLU A 68 -1.42 -6.35 -7.24
C GLU A 68 -1.07 -7.83 -7.05
N ARG A 69 -0.64 -8.19 -5.85
CA ARG A 69 -0.28 -9.56 -5.48
C ARG A 69 -1.48 -10.33 -4.94
#